data_AF-A0A7W7B2Q8-F1
#
_entry.id   AF-A0A7W7B2Q8-F1
#
_cell.length_a   1.000
_cell.length_b   1.000
_cell.length_c   1.000
_cell.angle_alpha   90.00
_cell.angle_beta   90.00
_cell.angle_gamma   90.00
#
_symmetry.space_group_name_H-M   'P 1'
#
loop_
_entity.id
_entity.type
_entity.pdbx_description
1 polymer ?
#
loop_
_entity_poly.entity_id
_entity_poly.type
_entity_poly.pdbx_seq_one_letter_code
_entity_poly.pdbx_strand_id
1 'polypeptide(L)'
;MEAWLGSLPGQVYANVRQPLVHTLNLAHLMPLSSVWAGPARNAHLDGPPLLYAETSGSTPFRLSTHVGDVGHMLVVGPTGAGKSVLLALLALQFRR
;
A
#
# COMPACT_ATOMS: atom_id res chain seq x y z
N MET A 1 -14.30 35.40 -24.60
CA MET A 1 -14.60 33.97 -24.73
C MET A 1 -13.81 33.14 -23.72
N GLU A 2 -12.48 33.29 -23.64
CA GLU A 2 -11.67 32.54 -22.66
C GLU A 2 -12.01 32.83 -21.19
N ALA A 3 -12.32 34.07 -20.84
CA ALA A 3 -12.76 34.43 -19.48
C ALA A 3 -14.07 33.75 -19.05
N TRP A 4 -14.95 33.38 -20.00
CA TRP A 4 -16.16 32.61 -19.72
C TRP A 4 -15.87 31.11 -19.61
N LEU A 5 -14.93 30.59 -20.42
CA LEU A 5 -14.50 29.19 -20.33
C LEU A 5 -13.76 28.89 -19.01
N GLY A 6 -13.00 29.86 -18.48
CA GLY A 6 -12.26 29.73 -17.23
C GLY A 6 -13.12 29.78 -15.95
N SER A 7 -14.43 30.07 -16.05
CA SER A 7 -15.35 30.00 -14.90
C SER A 7 -16.01 28.62 -14.73
N LEU A 8 -15.81 27.71 -15.68
CA LEU A 8 -16.33 26.34 -15.62
C LEU A 8 -15.40 25.45 -14.77
N PRO A 9 -15.91 24.78 -13.72
CA PRO A 9 -15.11 23.85 -12.93
C PRO A 9 -14.47 22.77 -13.81
N GLY A 10 -13.14 22.60 -13.72
CA GLY A 10 -12.39 21.60 -14.48
C GLY A 10 -11.80 22.09 -15.81
N GLN A 11 -12.07 23.33 -16.25
CA GLN A 11 -11.40 23.90 -17.44
C GLN A 11 -10.10 24.62 -17.08
N VAL A 12 -9.03 23.84 -16.90
CA VAL A 12 -7.73 24.32 -16.43
C VAL A 12 -6.96 25.16 -17.47
N TYR A 13 -7.30 25.02 -18.76
CA TYR A 13 -6.56 25.66 -19.85
C TYR A 13 -6.97 27.13 -20.08
N ALA A 14 -8.21 27.49 -19.72
CA ALA A 14 -8.74 28.85 -19.87
C ALA A 14 -8.67 29.68 -18.58
N ASN A 15 -8.11 29.13 -17.50
CA ASN A 15 -7.99 29.83 -16.22
C ASN A 15 -6.76 30.75 -16.21
N VAL A 16 -6.98 32.03 -16.54
CA VAL A 16 -5.95 33.09 -16.53
C VAL A 16 -5.39 33.35 -15.12
N ARG A 17 -6.08 32.90 -14.05
CA ARG A 17 -5.63 32.98 -12.66
C ARG A 17 -5.10 31.64 -12.18
N GLN A 18 -4.05 31.12 -12.82
CA GLN A 18 -3.28 30.04 -12.21
C GLN A 18 -2.66 30.58 -10.91
N PRO A 19 -3.10 30.12 -9.73
CA PRO A 19 -2.40 30.49 -8.51
C PRO A 19 -1.00 29.85 -8.61
N LEU A 20 0.04 30.66 -8.43
CA LEU A 20 1.39 30.14 -8.25
C LEU A 20 1.41 29.36 -6.94
N VAL A 21 1.09 28.07 -7.01
CA VAL A 21 1.18 27.17 -5.86
C VAL A 21 2.63 26.72 -5.77
N HIS A 22 3.30 27.05 -4.65
CA HIS A 22 4.61 26.50 -4.37
C HIS A 22 4.55 24.97 -4.37
N THR A 23 5.55 24.31 -4.95
CA THR A 23 5.63 22.84 -5.01
C THR A 23 5.45 22.18 -3.63
N LEU A 24 5.89 22.85 -2.55
CA LEU A 24 5.67 22.40 -1.17
C LEU A 24 4.18 22.41 -0.76
N ASN A 25 3.46 23.49 -1.09
CA ASN A 25 2.02 23.58 -0.83
C ASN A 25 1.25 22.55 -1.66
N LEU A 26 1.67 22.33 -2.91
CA LEU A 26 1.12 21.28 -3.75
C LEU A 26 1.35 19.90 -3.14
N ALA A 27 2.57 19.60 -2.69
CA ALA A 27 2.90 18.31 -2.07
C ALA A 27 2.05 18.01 -0.84
N HIS A 28 1.71 19.01 -0.02
CA HIS A 28 0.83 18.84 1.14
C HIS A 28 -0.64 18.65 0.79
N LEU A 29 -1.08 19.14 -0.37
CA LEU A 29 -2.46 19.00 -0.84
C LEU A 29 -2.68 17.74 -1.69
N MET A 30 -1.61 17.14 -2.21
CA MET A 30 -1.71 15.93 -3.02
C MET A 30 -2.07 14.73 -2.13
N PRO A 31 -3.19 14.04 -2.41
CA PRO A 31 -3.53 12.81 -1.71
C PRO A 31 -2.62 11.68 -2.22
N LEU A 32 -1.42 11.59 -1.64
CA LEU A 32 -0.48 10.51 -1.92
C LEU A 32 -0.65 9.41 -0.88
N SER A 33 -1.15 8.25 -1.31
CA SER A 33 -1.14 7.02 -0.52
C SER A 33 -0.23 6.01 -1.19
N SER A 34 0.66 5.37 -0.43
CA SER A 34 1.41 4.21 -0.90
C SER A 34 0.99 2.97 -0.14
N VAL A 35 1.12 1.80 -0.76
CA VAL A 35 0.86 0.53 -0.10
C VAL A 35 1.95 0.31 0.95
N TRP A 36 1.56 0.12 2.21
CA TRP A 36 2.50 -0.22 3.26
C TRP A 36 3.11 -1.60 2.98
N ALA A 37 4.42 -1.64 2.78
CA ALA A 37 5.16 -2.83 2.39
C ALA A 37 5.39 -3.84 3.54
N GLY A 38 4.96 -3.51 4.77
CA GLY A 38 5.22 -4.31 5.97
C GLY A 38 6.66 -4.21 6.50
N PRO A 39 6.94 -4.80 7.68
CA PRO A 39 8.26 -4.74 8.32
C PRO A 39 9.31 -5.54 7.53
N ALA A 40 10.55 -5.03 7.49
CA ALA A 40 11.65 -5.65 6.76
C ALA A 40 12.18 -6.94 7.40
N ARG A 41 11.99 -7.12 8.71
CA ARG A 41 12.41 -8.27 9.52
C ARG A 41 11.36 -8.58 10.58
N ASN A 42 11.35 -9.82 11.06
CA ASN A 42 10.60 -10.20 12.26
C ASN A 42 11.50 -9.93 13.48
N ALA A 43 11.14 -8.93 14.30
CA ALA A 43 11.92 -8.53 15.46
C ALA A 43 11.93 -9.59 16.58
N HIS A 44 10.85 -10.38 16.74
CA HIS A 44 10.78 -11.40 17.78
C HIS A 44 11.69 -12.59 17.49
N LEU A 45 11.69 -13.04 16.23
CA LEU A 45 12.48 -14.20 15.79
C LEU A 45 13.89 -13.82 15.33
N ASP A 46 14.25 -12.53 15.40
CA ASP A 46 15.44 -11.93 14.78
C ASP A 46 15.74 -12.48 13.38
N GLY A 47 14.71 -12.49 12.53
CA GLY A 47 14.74 -13.22 11.27
C GLY A 47 14.10 -12.47 10.10
N PRO A 48 14.09 -13.08 8.91
CA PRO A 48 13.31 -12.57 7.80
C PRO A 48 11.81 -12.56 8.15
N PRO A 49 10.98 -11.76 7.45
CA PRO A 49 9.52 -11.83 7.53
C PRO A 49 9.03 -13.26 7.21
N LEU A 50 7.79 -13.59 7.60
CA LEU A 50 7.21 -14.91 7.35
C LEU A 50 6.90 -15.14 5.87
N LEU A 51 6.41 -14.11 5.16
CA LEU A 51 6.02 -14.20 3.76
C LEU A 51 6.45 -12.96 2.97
N TYR A 52 6.96 -13.16 1.76
CA TYR A 52 7.05 -12.14 0.73
C TYR A 52 5.96 -12.36 -0.33
N ALA A 53 5.25 -11.30 -0.69
CA ALA A 53 4.22 -11.29 -1.71
C ALA A 53 4.31 -10.00 -2.56
N GLU A 54 3.58 -9.97 -3.67
CA GLU A 54 3.44 -8.77 -4.51
C GLU A 54 2.02 -8.24 -4.37
N THR A 55 1.88 -6.93 -4.15
CA THR A 55 0.57 -6.27 -4.17
C THR A 55 0.15 -5.96 -5.60
N SER A 56 -1.13 -5.65 -5.83
CA SER A 56 -1.65 -5.37 -7.18
C SER A 56 -0.96 -4.20 -7.91
N GLY A 57 -0.21 -3.35 -7.21
CA GLY A 57 0.60 -2.25 -7.79
C GLY A 57 2.10 -2.55 -7.85
N SER A 58 2.49 -3.83 -7.89
CA SER A 58 3.88 -4.30 -7.90
C SER A 58 4.76 -3.84 -6.75
N THR A 59 4.13 -3.36 -5.66
CA THR A 59 4.84 -3.04 -4.43
C THR A 59 5.08 -4.34 -3.66
N PRO A 60 6.34 -4.69 -3.32
CA PRO A 60 6.63 -5.85 -2.50
C PRO A 60 5.98 -5.73 -1.11
N PHE A 61 5.26 -6.76 -0.69
CA PHE A 61 4.64 -6.87 0.63
C PHE A 61 5.33 -7.94 1.48
N ARG A 62 5.53 -7.62 2.76
CA ARG A 62 6.18 -8.46 3.74
C ARG A 62 5.23 -8.70 4.89
N LEU A 63 4.91 -9.97 5.14
CA LEU A 63 4.07 -10.36 6.28
C LEU A 63 4.97 -10.76 7.45
N SER A 64 4.78 -10.10 8.59
CA SER A 64 5.23 -10.58 9.90
C SER A 64 4.02 -10.73 10.79
N THR A 65 3.86 -11.88 11.43
CA THR A 65 2.72 -12.16 12.32
C THR A 65 2.93 -11.63 13.74
N HIS A 66 4.18 -11.32 14.10
CA HIS A 66 4.52 -10.98 15.48
C HIS A 66 4.30 -9.49 15.77
N VAL A 67 3.60 -9.22 16.87
CA VAL A 67 3.54 -7.91 17.53
C VAL A 67 4.14 -8.09 18.92
N GLY A 68 5.33 -7.54 19.12
CA GLY A 68 6.15 -7.94 20.27
C GLY A 68 6.50 -9.42 20.14
N ASP A 69 6.15 -10.22 21.14
CA ASP A 69 6.36 -11.67 21.20
C ASP A 69 5.14 -12.52 20.77
N VAL A 70 4.00 -11.89 20.47
CA VAL A 70 2.76 -12.61 20.15
C VAL A 70 2.58 -12.76 18.64
N GLY A 71 2.43 -14.00 18.15
CA GLY A 71 2.37 -14.35 16.73
C GLY A 71 1.06 -14.96 16.21
N HIS A 72 -0.09 -14.72 16.87
CA HIS A 72 -1.37 -15.33 16.50
C HIS A 72 -1.90 -14.83 15.14
N MET A 73 -2.53 -15.73 14.38
CA MET A 73 -3.13 -15.44 13.07
C MET A 73 -4.43 -16.23 12.91
N LEU A 74 -5.46 -15.59 12.33
CA LEU A 74 -6.71 -16.22 11.92
C LEU A 74 -6.86 -16.11 10.39
N VAL A 75 -7.17 -17.23 9.73
CA VAL A 75 -7.40 -17.27 8.27
C VAL A 75 -8.84 -17.70 8.00
N VAL A 76 -9.61 -16.83 7.35
CA VAL A 76 -11.03 -17.06 7.04
C VAL A 76 -11.28 -16.83 5.55
N GLY A 77 -12.18 -17.62 4.96
CA GLY A 77 -12.61 -17.47 3.57
C GLY A 77 -13.46 -18.65 3.11
N PRO A 78 -14.21 -18.52 2.01
CA PRO A 78 -15.04 -19.61 1.48
C PRO A 78 -14.20 -20.78 0.97
N THR A 79 -14.83 -21.93 0.71
CA THR A 79 -14.17 -23.07 0.06
C THR A 79 -13.65 -22.67 -1.32
N GLY A 80 -12.45 -23.12 -1.68
CA GLY A 80 -11.79 -22.76 -2.95
C GLY A 80 -11.01 -21.44 -2.94
N ALA A 81 -11.11 -20.60 -1.90
CA ALA A 81 -10.39 -19.32 -1.82
C ALA A 81 -8.87 -19.43 -1.58
N GLY A 82 -8.28 -20.63 -1.64
CA GLY A 82 -6.83 -20.82 -1.51
C GLY A 82 -6.29 -20.86 -0.07
N LYS A 83 -7.12 -21.00 0.97
CA LYS A 83 -6.65 -21.08 2.38
C LYS A 83 -5.57 -22.15 2.61
N SER A 84 -5.75 -23.36 2.07
CA SER A 84 -4.77 -24.45 2.21
C SER A 84 -3.46 -24.13 1.49
N VAL A 85 -3.54 -23.48 0.32
CA VAL A 85 -2.37 -23.04 -0.44
C VAL A 85 -1.61 -21.96 0.35
N LEU A 86 -2.32 -21.00 0.94
CA LEU A 86 -1.73 -19.99 1.81
C LEU A 86 -0.97 -20.63 2.97
N LEU A 87 -1.59 -21.54 3.71
CA LEU A 87 -0.95 -22.22 4.84
C LEU A 87 0.29 -23.03 4.41
N ALA A 88 0.21 -23.73 3.28
CA ALA A 88 1.36 -24.45 2.73
C ALA A 88 2.50 -23.50 2.33
N LEU A 89 2.18 -22.35 1.73
CA LEU A 89 3.15 -21.32 1.37
C LEU A 89 3.83 -20.70 2.59
N LEU A 90 3.07 -20.40 3.66
CA LEU A 90 3.61 -19.91 4.92
C LEU A 90 4.58 -20.93 5.53
N ALA A 91 4.19 -22.20 5.58
CA ALA A 91 5.05 -23.27 6.10
C ALA A 91 6.33 -23.43 5.27
N LEU A 92 6.23 -23.35 3.94
CA LEU A 92 7.39 -23.43 3.05
C LEU A 92 8.35 -22.25 3.27
N GLN A 93 7.83 -21.01 3.32
CA GLN A 93 8.67 -19.83 3.52
C GLN A 93 9.24 -19.72 4.94
N PHE A 94 8.62 -20.35 5.94
CA PHE A 94 9.19 -20.43 7.28
C PHE A 94 10.42 -21.35 7.36
N ARG A 95 10.53 -22.35 6.47
CA ARG A 95 11.63 -23.33 6.47
C ARG A 95 12.87 -22.91 5.67
N ARG A 96 12.88 -21.70 5.11
CA ARG A 96 14.03 -21.15 4.38
C ARG A 96 15.11 -20.66 5.33
#